data_AF-A0A484MN66-F1
#
_entry.id   AF-A0A484MN66-F1
#
_cell.length_a   1.000
_cell.length_b   1.000
_cell.length_c   1.000
_cell.angle_alpha   90.00
_cell.angle_beta   90.00
_cell.angle_gamma   90.00
#
_symmetry.space_group_name_H-M   'P 1'
#
loop_
_entity.id
_entity.type
_entity.pdbx_description
1 polymer ?
#
loop_
_entity_poly.entity_id
_entity_poly.type
_entity_poly.pdbx_seq_one_letter_code
_entity_poly.pdbx_strand_id
1 'polypeptide(L)'
;MELAFLLRGVGTDVWWITNQRPAETDNVIYSLEHKMLDRGVQVLPAKGQEAKDAALKADLIVLNTAVAGKWLDAVLKDNIPHVLPKVLWWIHEMRGHYFNLDYVKHLPFVAGAMIDSHVTAEYWKNRTTTRLGYAFSAFLIM
;
A
#
# COMPACT_ATOMS: atom_id res chain seq x y z
N MET A 1 -9.94 4.29 -3.21
CA MET A 1 -11.32 3.84 -2.97
C MET A 1 -11.91 3.08 -4.15
N GLU A 2 -11.86 3.59 -5.38
CA GLU A 2 -12.47 2.88 -6.53
C GLU A 2 -11.95 1.45 -6.73
N LEU A 3 -10.64 1.21 -6.58
CA LEU A 3 -10.10 -0.16 -6.62
C LEU A 3 -10.75 -1.09 -5.57
N ALA A 4 -10.98 -0.60 -4.36
CA ALA A 4 -11.64 -1.38 -3.31
C ALA A 4 -13.09 -1.74 -3.71
N PHE A 5 -13.80 -0.82 -4.37
CA PHE A 5 -15.15 -1.09 -4.85
C PHE A 5 -15.18 -2.05 -6.03
N LEU A 6 -14.22 -1.95 -6.96
CA LEU A 6 -14.11 -2.89 -8.07
C LEU A 6 -13.83 -4.32 -7.58
N LEU A 7 -12.87 -4.47 -6.66
CA LEU A 7 -12.58 -5.76 -6.02
C LEU A 7 -13.80 -6.29 -5.26
N ARG A 8 -14.50 -5.42 -4.53
CA ARG A 8 -15.71 -5.83 -3.82
C ARG A 8 -16.84 -6.25 -4.77
N GLY A 9 -16.96 -5.58 -5.91
CA GLY A 9 -17.96 -5.86 -6.95
C GLY A 9 -17.80 -7.24 -7.60
N VAL A 10 -16.60 -7.81 -7.58
CA VAL A 10 -16.34 -9.20 -8.04
C VAL A 10 -16.36 -10.22 -6.90
N GLY A 11 -16.86 -9.85 -5.72
CA GLY A 11 -17.06 -10.75 -4.58
C GLY A 11 -15.84 -10.91 -3.66
N THR A 12 -14.77 -10.13 -3.85
CA THR A 12 -13.61 -10.17 -2.94
C THR A 12 -13.93 -9.54 -1.59
N ASP A 13 -13.40 -10.10 -0.51
CA ASP A 13 -13.44 -9.45 0.80
C ASP A 13 -12.37 -8.38 0.88
N VAL A 14 -12.79 -7.13 1.12
CA VAL A 14 -11.90 -5.97 1.06
C VAL A 14 -11.87 -5.26 2.40
N TRP A 15 -10.64 -5.05 2.88
CA TRP A 15 -10.34 -4.34 4.12
C TRP A 15 -9.53 -3.09 3.77
N TRP A 16 -10.08 -1.93 4.07
CA TRP A 16 -9.45 -0.63 3.88
C TRP A 16 -8.81 -0.18 5.19
N ILE A 17 -7.48 0.02 5.15
CA ILE A 17 -6.70 0.42 6.32
C ILE A 17 -6.26 1.88 6.13
N THR A 18 -6.67 2.77 7.05
CA THR A 18 -6.32 4.21 7.00
C THR A 18 -5.34 4.62 8.09
N ASN A 19 -4.27 5.32 7.70
CA ASN A 19 -3.21 5.78 8.60
C ASN A 19 -3.53 7.10 9.32
N GLN A 20 -4.55 7.82 8.85
CA GLN A 20 -4.97 9.11 9.41
C GLN A 20 -6.43 8.99 9.87
N ARG A 21 -6.62 8.86 11.18
CA ARG A 21 -7.86 9.25 11.84
C ARG A 21 -7.56 10.48 12.70
N PRO A 22 -8.13 11.65 12.39
CA PRO A 22 -8.00 12.81 13.25
C PRO A 22 -8.58 12.50 14.64
N ALA A 23 -8.08 13.20 15.66
CA ALA A 23 -8.56 13.04 17.03
C ALA A 23 -10.01 13.52 17.19
N GLU A 24 -10.42 14.47 16.35
CA GLU A 24 -11.79 14.98 16.27
C GLU A 24 -12.50 14.39 15.05
N THR A 25 -13.83 14.33 15.11
CA THR A 25 -14.67 13.85 14.02
C THR A 25 -14.53 14.76 12.81
N ASP A 26 -13.85 14.26 11.78
CA ASP A 26 -13.85 14.87 10.45
C ASP A 26 -15.03 14.32 9.64
N ASN A 27 -15.98 15.20 9.30
CA ASN A 27 -17.19 14.82 8.57
C ASN A 27 -16.89 14.22 7.20
N VAL A 28 -15.79 14.61 6.55
CA VAL A 28 -15.38 14.06 5.26
C VAL A 28 -14.91 12.62 5.46
N ILE A 29 -14.02 12.38 6.42
CA ILE A 29 -13.52 11.03 6.72
C ILE A 29 -14.67 10.12 7.14
N TYR A 30 -15.53 10.60 8.04
CA TYR A 30 -16.73 9.86 8.46
C TYR A 30 -17.63 9.48 7.27
N SER A 31 -17.94 10.43 6.40
CA SER A 31 -18.75 10.18 5.19
C SER A 31 -18.09 9.17 4.25
N LEU A 32 -16.76 9.24 4.09
CA LEU A 32 -16.01 8.30 3.26
C LEU A 32 -16.02 6.89 3.86
N GLU A 33 -15.74 6.74 5.16
CA GLU A 33 -15.78 5.44 5.83
C GLU A 33 -17.17 4.80 5.73
N HIS A 34 -18.24 5.59 5.94
CA HIS A 34 -19.61 5.12 5.75
C HIS A 34 -19.89 4.67 4.32
N LYS A 35 -19.48 5.45 3.32
CA LYS A 35 -19.61 5.05 1.90
C LYS A 35 -18.85 3.75 1.59
N MET A 36 -17.73 3.49 2.27
CA MET A 36 -17.01 2.23 2.13
C MET A 36 -17.77 1.06 2.74
N LEU A 37 -18.27 1.24 3.97
CA LEU A 37 -19.07 0.24 4.69
C LEU A 37 -20.37 -0.10 3.95
N ASP A 38 -21.08 0.90 3.43
CA ASP A 38 -22.33 0.72 2.66
C ASP A 38 -22.12 -0.11 1.39
N ARG A 39 -20.89 -0.12 0.86
CA ARG A 39 -20.49 -0.93 -0.29
C ARG A 39 -19.83 -2.25 0.11
N GLY A 40 -19.87 -2.61 1.39
CA GLY A 40 -19.35 -3.87 1.92
C GLY A 40 -17.83 -3.92 2.07
N VAL A 41 -17.14 -2.79 2.00
CA VAL A 41 -15.70 -2.69 2.29
C VAL A 41 -15.53 -2.44 3.79
N GLN A 42 -14.79 -3.32 4.46
CA GLN A 42 -14.49 -3.16 5.89
C GLN A 42 -13.47 -2.04 6.08
N VAL A 43 -13.61 -1.23 7.13
CA VAL A 43 -12.67 -0.12 7.41
C VAL A 43 -12.02 -0.36 8.76
N LEU A 44 -10.68 -0.39 8.77
CA LEU A 44 -9.88 -0.56 9.97
C LEU A 44 -8.92 0.61 10.22
N PRO A 45 -8.62 0.91 11.49
CA PRO A 45 -7.50 1.78 11.81
C PRO A 45 -6.18 1.14 11.36
N ALA A 46 -5.19 1.94 10.97
CA ALA A 46 -3.87 1.45 10.60
C ALA A 46 -3.06 0.80 11.71
N LYS A 47 -3.43 1.00 12.97
CA LYS A 47 -2.68 0.50 14.13
C LYS A 47 -3.53 -0.47 14.92
N GLY A 48 -2.87 -1.30 15.72
CA GLY A 48 -3.53 -2.28 16.58
C GLY A 48 -3.41 -3.70 16.04
N GLN A 49 -3.94 -4.66 16.79
CA GLN A 49 -3.84 -6.08 16.46
C GLN A 49 -4.70 -6.45 15.25
N GLU A 50 -5.88 -5.85 15.12
CA GLU A 50 -6.80 -6.11 13.99
C GLU A 50 -6.16 -5.83 12.63
N ALA A 51 -5.45 -4.71 12.49
CA ALA A 51 -4.74 -4.36 11.25
C ALA A 51 -3.63 -5.37 10.92
N LYS A 52 -2.93 -5.89 11.95
CA LYS A 52 -1.90 -6.92 11.78
C LYS A 52 -2.51 -8.24 11.37
N ASP A 53 -3.57 -8.66 12.06
CA ASP A 53 -4.25 -9.93 11.79
C ASP A 53 -4.87 -9.93 10.39
N ALA A 54 -5.49 -8.82 9.98
CA ALA A 54 -6.00 -8.64 8.63
C ALA A 54 -4.88 -8.75 7.59
N ALA A 55 -3.75 -8.08 7.80
CA ALA A 55 -2.60 -8.14 6.88
C ALA A 55 -1.99 -9.55 6.79
N LEU A 56 -1.86 -10.25 7.92
CA LEU A 56 -1.33 -11.62 7.94
C LEU A 56 -2.24 -12.60 7.20
N LYS A 57 -3.56 -12.47 7.39
CA LYS A 57 -4.58 -13.34 6.78
C LYS A 57 -4.83 -13.02 5.31
N ALA A 58 -4.61 -11.78 4.87
CA ALA A 58 -4.87 -11.37 3.51
C ALA A 58 -4.10 -12.23 2.50
N ASP A 59 -4.75 -12.49 1.35
CA ASP A 59 -4.12 -13.11 0.19
C ASP A 59 -3.33 -12.10 -0.65
N LEU A 60 -3.76 -10.83 -0.62
CA LEU A 60 -3.16 -9.70 -1.33
C LEU A 60 -3.22 -8.44 -0.46
N ILE A 61 -2.13 -7.70 -0.42
CA ILE A 61 -2.08 -6.37 0.21
C ILE A 61 -1.69 -5.33 -0.83
N VAL A 62 -2.52 -4.31 -1.00
CA VAL A 62 -2.21 -3.18 -1.89
C VAL A 62 -1.67 -2.01 -1.08
N LEU A 63 -0.39 -1.70 -1.26
CA LEU A 63 0.21 -0.50 -0.68
C LEU A 63 0.06 0.68 -1.64
N ASN A 64 -0.92 1.54 -1.37
CA ASN A 64 -1.34 2.61 -2.28
C ASN A 64 -0.53 3.92 -2.16
N THR A 65 0.76 3.87 -1.82
CA THR A 65 1.69 5.02 -1.91
C THR A 65 3.09 4.54 -1.55
N ALA A 66 4.12 5.21 -2.06
CA ALA A 66 5.51 4.97 -1.65
C ALA A 66 5.71 5.15 -0.13
N VAL A 67 4.92 5.98 0.53
CA VAL A 67 5.03 6.21 1.98
C VAL A 67 4.51 5.03 2.80
N ALA A 68 3.72 4.14 2.22
CA ALA A 68 3.12 3.00 2.90
C ALA A 68 4.16 1.98 3.39
N GLY A 69 5.40 2.04 2.88
CA GLY A 69 6.51 1.25 3.42
C GLY A 69 6.75 1.47 4.92
N LYS A 70 6.54 2.71 5.42
CA LYS A 70 6.68 3.03 6.85
C LYS A 70 5.65 2.32 7.72
N TRP A 71 4.47 2.04 7.16
CA TRP A 71 3.42 1.34 7.88
C TRP A 71 3.83 -0.12 8.17
N LEU A 72 4.50 -0.78 7.22
CA LEU A 72 5.03 -2.14 7.41
C LEU A 72 5.94 -2.21 8.64
N ASP A 73 6.90 -1.28 8.74
CA ASP A 73 7.83 -1.20 9.88
C ASP A 73 7.12 -0.90 11.21
N ALA A 74 6.22 0.08 11.21
CA ALA A 74 5.56 0.52 12.43
C ALA A 74 4.60 -0.52 13.00
N VAL A 75 3.94 -1.30 12.14
CA VAL A 75 2.80 -2.14 12.50
C VAL A 75 3.17 -3.62 12.47
N LEU A 76 3.78 -4.10 11.40
CA LEU A 76 4.01 -5.53 11.20
C LEU A 76 5.29 -6.03 11.89
N LYS A 77 6.33 -5.19 12.00
CA LYS A 77 7.59 -5.51 12.68
C LYS A 77 8.17 -6.86 12.21
N ASP A 78 8.25 -7.85 13.10
CA ASP A 78 8.81 -9.17 12.82
C ASP A 78 7.98 -9.99 11.80
N ASN A 79 6.74 -9.56 11.54
CA ASN A 79 5.86 -10.21 10.55
C ASN A 79 6.12 -9.77 9.11
N ILE A 80 6.96 -8.76 8.88
CA ILE A 80 7.22 -8.21 7.54
C ILE A 80 7.57 -9.30 6.52
N PRO A 81 8.50 -10.24 6.77
CA PRO A 81 8.87 -11.26 5.78
C PRO A 81 7.72 -12.15 5.32
N HIS A 82 6.70 -12.36 6.17
CA HIS A 82 5.52 -13.16 5.84
C HIS A 82 4.51 -12.40 4.96
N VAL A 83 4.59 -11.07 4.97
CA VAL A 83 3.64 -10.18 4.30
C VAL A 83 4.17 -9.70 2.96
N LEU A 84 5.47 -9.38 2.84
CA LEU A 84 6.05 -8.85 1.60
C LEU A 84 5.72 -9.68 0.34
N PRO A 85 5.78 -11.02 0.36
CA PRO A 85 5.44 -11.83 -0.82
C PRO A 85 3.98 -11.74 -1.28
N LYS A 86 3.10 -11.09 -0.49
CA LYS A 86 1.69 -10.84 -0.81
C LYS A 86 1.42 -9.37 -1.16
N VAL A 87 2.45 -8.53 -1.14
CA VAL A 87 2.30 -7.10 -1.36
C VAL A 87 2.36 -6.79 -2.85
N LEU A 88 1.36 -6.06 -3.33
CA LEU A 88 1.36 -5.36 -4.59
C LEU A 88 1.48 -3.85 -4.30
N TRP A 89 2.63 -3.28 -4.64
CA TRP A 89 2.90 -1.89 -4.31
C TRP A 89 2.44 -0.96 -5.43
N TRP A 90 1.37 -0.20 -5.22
CA TRP A 90 0.87 0.74 -6.22
C TRP A 90 1.55 2.09 -6.09
N ILE A 91 2.48 2.35 -7.01
CA ILE A 91 3.27 3.58 -7.08
C ILE A 91 2.64 4.49 -8.13
N HIS A 92 1.97 5.55 -7.69
CA HIS A 92 1.36 6.57 -8.55
C HIS A 92 1.92 7.99 -8.29
N GLU A 93 3.02 8.10 -7.53
CA GLU A 93 3.63 9.37 -7.19
C GLU A 93 5.12 9.38 -7.54
N MET A 94 5.59 10.41 -8.23
CA MET A 94 7.00 10.60 -8.63
C MET A 94 7.70 11.70 -7.81
N ARG A 95 7.74 11.57 -6.49
CA ARG A 95 8.44 12.56 -5.64
C ARG A 95 9.87 12.14 -5.34
N GLY A 96 10.81 13.05 -5.57
CA GLY A 96 12.24 12.80 -5.40
C GLY A 96 12.66 12.37 -3.98
N HIS A 97 11.93 12.77 -2.95
CA HIS A 97 12.23 12.40 -1.56
C HIS A 97 11.78 10.99 -1.17
N TYR A 98 10.99 10.30 -2.02
CA TYR A 98 10.63 8.89 -1.80
C TYR A 98 11.78 7.93 -2.07
N PHE A 99 12.79 8.35 -2.82
CA PHE A 99 14.02 7.58 -3.04
C PHE A 99 14.94 7.67 -1.81
N ASN A 100 14.44 7.17 -0.68
CA ASN A 100 15.12 6.99 0.59
C ASN A 100 14.73 5.60 1.12
N LEU A 101 15.69 4.86 1.68
CA LEU A 101 15.47 3.54 2.26
C LEU A 101 14.35 3.53 3.30
N ASP A 102 14.13 4.63 4.04
CA ASP A 102 13.02 4.75 4.99
C ASP A 102 11.62 4.56 4.37
N TYR A 103 11.49 4.76 3.05
CA TYR A 103 10.23 4.60 2.33
C TYR A 103 10.20 3.32 1.50
N VAL A 104 11.32 2.97 0.84
CA VAL A 104 11.31 1.96 -0.23
C VAL A 104 12.26 0.79 0.00
N LYS A 105 12.86 0.62 1.20
CA LYS A 105 13.74 -0.54 1.49
C LYS A 105 13.08 -1.90 1.28
N HIS A 106 11.74 -1.96 1.39
CA HIS A 106 10.96 -3.18 1.23
C HIS A 106 10.60 -3.49 -0.23
N LEU A 107 10.75 -2.52 -1.14
CA LEU A 107 10.33 -2.62 -2.53
C LEU A 107 10.97 -3.82 -3.27
N PRO A 108 12.24 -4.18 -3.05
CA PRO A 108 12.83 -5.37 -3.70
C PRO A 108 12.18 -6.71 -3.36
N PHE A 109 11.43 -6.78 -2.26
CA PHE A 109 10.94 -8.03 -1.69
C PHE A 109 9.43 -8.22 -1.84
N VAL A 110 8.73 -7.23 -2.43
CA VAL A 110 7.29 -7.35 -2.69
C VAL A 110 7.01 -8.23 -3.90
N ALA A 111 5.78 -8.77 -4.00
CA ALA A 111 5.37 -9.61 -5.12
C ALA A 111 5.44 -8.89 -6.48
N GLY A 112 5.14 -7.59 -6.46
CA GLY A 112 5.25 -6.71 -7.62
C GLY A 112 4.92 -5.27 -7.26
N ALA A 113 5.21 -4.36 -8.19
CA ALA A 113 4.76 -2.98 -8.09
C ALA A 113 3.90 -2.61 -9.30
N MET A 114 2.75 -1.98 -9.07
CA MET A 114 1.95 -1.39 -10.15
C MET A 114 2.38 0.06 -10.37
N ILE A 115 2.49 0.45 -11.63
CA ILE A 115 2.89 1.80 -12.03
C ILE A 115 2.14 2.23 -13.29
N ASP A 116 1.97 3.54 -13.46
CA ASP A 116 1.13 4.17 -14.47
C ASP A 116 1.71 4.15 -15.90
N SER A 117 3.02 3.99 -16.08
CA SER A 117 3.60 3.94 -17.42
C SER A 117 4.99 3.30 -17.47
N HIS A 118 5.42 2.91 -18.67
CA HIS A 118 6.79 2.48 -18.96
C HIS A 118 7.83 3.55 -18.59
N VAL A 119 7.55 4.82 -18.91
CA VAL A 119 8.46 5.95 -18.64
C VAL A 119 8.67 6.11 -17.14
N THR A 120 7.59 6.01 -16.36
CA THR A 120 7.63 6.09 -14.91
C THR A 120 8.37 4.90 -14.31
N ALA A 121 8.18 3.69 -14.86
CA ALA A 121 8.89 2.48 -14.45
C ALA A 121 10.41 2.62 -14.66
N GLU A 122 10.83 3.10 -15.83
CA GLU A 122 12.24 3.38 -16.11
C GLU A 122 12.80 4.46 -15.17
N TYR A 123 12.05 5.53 -14.94
CA TYR A 123 12.44 6.58 -14.00
C TYR A 123 12.68 5.99 -12.60
N TRP A 124 11.77 5.17 -12.09
CA TRP A 124 11.92 4.52 -10.79
C TRP A 124 13.11 3.56 -10.76
N LYS A 125 13.26 2.69 -11.77
CA LYS A 125 14.40 1.76 -11.88
C LYS A 125 15.74 2.49 -11.87
N ASN A 126 15.87 3.56 -12.64
CA ASN A 126 17.08 4.36 -12.70
C ASN A 126 17.36 5.04 -11.35
N ARG A 127 16.34 5.65 -10.74
CA ARG A 127 16.49 6.35 -9.47
C ARG A 127 16.83 5.42 -8.30
N THR A 128 16.21 4.24 -8.19
CA THR A 128 16.58 3.26 -7.15
C THR A 128 18.00 2.77 -7.35
N THR A 129 18.42 2.55 -8.60
CA THR A 129 19.80 2.13 -8.91
C THR A 129 20.80 3.22 -8.52
N THR A 130 20.61 4.45 -9.00
CA THR A 130 21.56 5.55 -8.76
C THR A 130 21.58 6.02 -7.30
N ARG A 131 20.44 5.99 -6.59
CA ARG A 131 20.33 6.53 -5.22
C ARG A 131 20.41 5.50 -4.12
N LEU A 132 20.00 4.27 -4.38
CA LEU A 132 19.86 3.21 -3.36
C LEU A 132 20.71 1.97 -3.67
N GLY A 133 21.36 1.91 -4.83
CA GLY A 133 22.31 0.86 -5.18
C GLY A 133 21.66 -0.46 -5.61
N TYR A 134 20.34 -0.50 -5.87
CA TYR A 134 19.66 -1.68 -6.37
C TYR A 134 18.68 -1.37 -7.51
N ALA A 135 18.54 -2.32 -8.42
CA ALA A 135 17.55 -2.27 -9.49
C ALA A 135 16.33 -3.10 -9.10
N PHE A 136 15.14 -2.51 -9.19
CA PHE A 136 13.87 -3.24 -9.14
C PHE A 136 13.27 -3.28 -10.54
N SER A 137 12.79 -4.45 -10.97
CA SER A 137 12.32 -4.67 -12.35
C SER A 137 10.95 -5.34 -12.46
N ALA A 138 10.29 -5.68 -11.35
CA ALA A 138 8.97 -6.31 -11.36
C ALA A 138 7.85 -5.25 -11.34
N PHE A 139 7.80 -4.41 -12.39
CA PHE A 139 6.73 -3.45 -12.59
C PHE A 139 5.62 -4.01 -13.47
N LEU A 140 4.39 -3.93 -12.99
CA LEU A 140 3.16 -4.13 -13.75
C LEU A 140 2.67 -2.76 -14.22
N ILE A 141 2.51 -2.59 -15.52
CA ILE A 141 2.08 -1.32 -16.12
C ILE A 141 0.56 -1.37 -16.30
N MET A 142 -0.12 -0.37 -15.76
CA MET A 142 -1.59 -0.24 -15.80
C MET A 142 -2.07 0.75 -16.85
#